data_AF-A0A4Q4MI55-F1
#
_entry.id   AF-A0A4Q4MI55-F1
#
_cell.length_a   1.000
_cell.length_b   1.000
_cell.length_c   1.000
_cell.angle_alpha   90.00
_cell.angle_beta   90.00
_cell.angle_gamma   90.00
#
_symmetry.space_group_name_H-M   'P 1'
#
loop_
_entity.id
_entity.type
_entity.pdbx_description
1 polymer ?
#
loop_
_entity_poly.entity_id
_entity_poly.type
_entity_poly.pdbx_seq_one_letter_code
_entity_poly.pdbx_strand_id
1 'polypeptide(L)'
;MSGFPSLQPAFTVRVDIDAPMQVGGQHGAQLVIVPMVSGTVKSEEGFEPKLDGELHGVGYDYIHNDADGGNMRLDVRSQVKNHDGTVLAMYYKGTVKLTQGVGKVLSGAPDAKTTDYGDSFVNFSFETGNEKYKELQNGTYVAAGHFVTGEGKPGVVVEYKVNAHCKLTSRMPALPQPLMGSAKRYTAAMFDKHYEDENYFGFETLVDPNTYNIQVKAYMDKNRCRLQDYMVLVGTYHTHFGRQKVWARPTGLEVEYYHGLPEALELARVDDLFENRIYYVPPFSYMSTSQNTRMKKERLYGMKVVETVVNVVFLKQGWLVHFEVDSDTDALEAFKYACINYEPRKTEAANMAKVKKEKEDLNEEYQARAWGRQNNHRDRGSSFSHANGQDRCSSGGLPSPRVKTEPTDEDSSLFQPPAIPNRDPQTQADFPTRKGGTPTPGLSHSPIRRPPAPITPRRRQPPTYAQTQAYEADLRTQLQQANRAREQDRLQLQQAEERIRELEGILIAMGGY
;
A
#
# COMPACT_ATOMS: atom_id res chain seq x y z
N MET A 1 13.66 14.70 7.95
CA MET A 1 13.40 13.95 6.70
C MET A 1 14.03 12.56 6.84
N SER A 2 13.51 11.71 7.73
CA SER A 2 14.01 10.35 7.96
C SER A 2 13.09 9.33 7.27
N GLY A 3 13.65 8.41 6.48
CA GLY A 3 12.92 7.36 5.75
C GLY A 3 13.13 7.35 4.23
N PHE A 4 13.60 8.44 3.63
CA PHE A 4 13.97 8.42 2.21
C PHE A 4 15.36 7.80 2.03
N PRO A 5 15.57 7.00 0.97
CA PRO A 5 16.90 6.53 0.63
C PRO A 5 17.83 7.72 0.44
N SER A 6 18.94 7.75 1.18
CA SER A 6 19.99 8.71 0.92
C SER A 6 20.85 8.22 -0.25
N LEU A 7 21.42 9.19 -0.94
CA LEU A 7 22.26 8.99 -2.10
C LEU A 7 23.69 9.36 -1.72
N GLN A 8 24.62 8.45 -1.99
CA GLN A 8 26.05 8.71 -1.92
C GLN A 8 26.57 8.88 -3.34
N PRO A 9 27.32 9.95 -3.66
CA PRO A 9 28.03 10.06 -4.93
C PRO A 9 28.91 8.83 -5.13
N ALA A 10 28.72 8.14 -6.26
CA ALA A 10 29.39 6.88 -6.54
C ALA A 10 30.33 7.00 -7.73
N PHE A 11 29.82 7.48 -8.88
CA PHE A 11 30.61 7.60 -10.09
C PHE A 11 30.29 8.86 -10.89
N THR A 12 31.28 9.36 -11.61
CA THR A 12 31.07 10.17 -12.82
C THR A 12 31.27 9.27 -14.03
N VAL A 13 30.25 9.21 -14.89
CA VAL A 13 30.30 8.50 -16.17
C VAL A 13 30.28 9.54 -17.29
N ARG A 14 31.28 9.52 -18.17
CA ARG A 14 31.33 10.34 -19.39
C ARG A 14 31.38 9.44 -20.59
N VAL A 15 30.54 9.69 -21.59
CA VAL A 15 30.44 8.88 -22.80
C VAL A 15 30.41 9.76 -24.03
N ASP A 16 31.30 9.50 -24.97
CA ASP A 16 31.24 10.05 -26.32
C ASP A 16 30.27 9.19 -27.15
N ILE A 17 29.26 9.83 -27.74
CA ILE A 17 28.28 9.16 -28.59
C ILE A 17 28.44 9.57 -30.05
N ASP A 18 28.20 8.62 -30.95
CA ASP A 18 28.24 8.83 -32.40
C ASP A 18 26.85 9.12 -32.97
N ALA A 19 26.78 9.36 -34.28
CA ALA A 19 25.55 9.64 -34.99
C ALA A 19 24.51 8.52 -34.80
N PRO A 20 23.22 8.88 -34.63
CA PRO A 20 22.14 7.92 -34.45
C PRO A 20 21.88 7.08 -35.70
N MET A 21 21.73 5.77 -35.52
CA MET A 21 21.28 4.83 -36.55
C MET A 21 19.76 4.67 -36.46
N GLN A 22 19.05 5.12 -37.51
CA GLN A 22 17.60 5.03 -37.58
C GLN A 22 17.15 3.61 -37.92
N VAL A 23 16.40 2.96 -37.03
CA VAL A 23 15.82 1.63 -37.29
C VAL A 23 14.36 1.76 -37.75
N GLY A 24 13.61 2.70 -37.18
CA GLY A 24 12.18 2.86 -37.45
C GLY A 24 11.31 2.00 -36.53
N GLY A 25 10.06 1.77 -36.89
CA GLY A 25 9.13 0.91 -36.14
C GLY A 25 8.19 0.15 -37.07
N GLN A 26 8.07 -1.17 -36.90
CA GLN A 26 7.09 -1.99 -37.62
C GLN A 26 5.70 -1.91 -36.97
N HIS A 27 5.65 -1.97 -35.62
CA HIS A 27 4.47 -1.70 -34.80
C HIS A 27 4.94 -1.18 -33.42
N GLY A 28 4.78 0.12 -33.14
CA GLY A 28 5.16 0.72 -31.85
C GLY A 28 6.03 1.97 -31.96
N ALA A 29 6.70 2.32 -30.86
CA ALA A 29 7.62 3.45 -30.75
C ALA A 29 8.78 3.35 -31.77
N GLN A 30 9.23 4.50 -32.29
CA GLN A 30 10.37 4.56 -33.19
C GLN A 30 11.65 4.17 -32.43
N LEU A 31 12.36 3.18 -32.97
CA LEU A 31 13.66 2.74 -32.46
C LEU A 31 14.80 3.50 -33.16
N VAL A 32 15.70 4.04 -32.36
CA VAL A 32 16.96 4.64 -32.77
C VAL A 32 18.07 3.98 -31.96
N ILE A 33 19.18 3.61 -32.62
CA ILE A 33 20.33 3.03 -31.94
C ILE A 33 21.48 4.05 -31.95
N VAL A 34 22.03 4.37 -30.79
CA VAL A 34 23.14 5.31 -30.64
C VAL A 34 24.40 4.56 -30.19
N PRO A 35 25.49 4.57 -30.99
CA PRO A 35 26.76 4.01 -30.57
C PRO A 35 27.44 4.85 -29.49
N MET A 36 27.96 4.19 -28.46
CA MET A 36 28.84 4.75 -27.42
C MET A 36 30.28 4.34 -27.75
N VAL A 37 31.05 5.26 -28.31
CA VAL A 37 32.35 4.94 -28.96
C VAL A 37 33.54 5.01 -28.00
N SER A 38 33.45 5.87 -26.99
CA SER A 38 34.44 5.97 -25.92
C SER A 38 33.79 6.53 -24.66
N GLY A 39 34.45 6.35 -23.52
CA GLY A 39 33.92 6.86 -22.27
C GLY A 39 34.72 6.40 -21.06
N THR A 40 34.44 7.01 -19.92
CA THR A 40 35.09 6.74 -18.65
C THR A 40 34.05 6.54 -17.55
N VAL A 41 34.37 5.69 -16.59
CA VAL A 41 33.65 5.48 -15.34
C VAL A 41 34.63 5.66 -14.21
N LYS A 42 34.49 6.75 -13.46
CA LYS A 42 35.39 7.11 -12.37
C LYS A 42 34.65 7.22 -11.07
N SER A 43 35.16 6.59 -10.03
CA SER A 43 34.55 6.67 -8.70
C SER A 43 34.72 8.06 -8.11
N GLU A 44 33.68 8.52 -7.43
CA GLU A 44 33.73 9.71 -6.60
C GLU A 44 34.52 9.45 -5.33
N GLU A 45 34.99 10.53 -4.71
CA GLU A 45 35.75 10.44 -3.47
C GLU A 45 34.91 9.77 -2.36
N GLY A 46 35.49 8.78 -1.68
CA GLY A 46 34.83 8.06 -0.58
C GLY A 46 33.89 6.93 -1.00
N PHE A 47 33.74 6.62 -2.29
CA PHE A 47 32.99 5.45 -2.76
C PHE A 47 33.90 4.23 -2.97
N GLU A 48 33.43 3.06 -2.53
CA GLU A 48 34.08 1.76 -2.73
C GLU A 48 33.05 0.73 -3.21
N PRO A 49 33.47 -0.28 -4.00
CA PRO A 49 34.81 -0.48 -4.53
C PRO A 49 35.17 0.53 -5.65
N LYS A 50 36.40 1.04 -5.62
CA LYS A 50 36.90 2.00 -6.62
C LYS A 50 37.00 1.41 -8.03
N LEU A 51 36.29 2.05 -8.94
CA LEU A 51 36.45 1.99 -10.39
C LEU A 51 37.20 3.22 -10.92
N ASP A 52 38.19 2.95 -11.76
CA ASP A 52 38.79 3.89 -12.71
C ASP A 52 38.92 3.13 -14.02
N GLY A 53 37.83 3.15 -14.79
CA GLY A 53 37.64 2.30 -15.96
C GLY A 53 37.23 3.09 -17.19
N GLU A 54 37.43 2.46 -18.34
CA GLU A 54 37.11 3.00 -19.66
C GLU A 54 36.16 2.06 -20.40
N LEU A 55 35.32 2.61 -21.27
CA LEU A 55 34.47 1.78 -22.14
C LEU A 55 35.36 0.87 -23.00
N HIS A 56 35.03 -0.42 -22.98
CA HIS A 56 35.84 -1.45 -23.64
C HIS A 56 35.22 -1.88 -24.97
N GLY A 57 35.47 -1.12 -26.02
CA GLY A 57 34.81 -1.29 -27.31
C GLY A 57 33.50 -0.49 -27.37
N VAL A 58 32.65 -0.81 -28.35
CA VAL A 58 31.44 -0.03 -28.62
C VAL A 58 30.26 -0.57 -27.79
N GLY A 59 29.65 0.32 -27.01
CA GLY A 59 28.34 0.12 -26.38
C GLY A 59 27.22 0.66 -27.26
N TYR A 60 25.98 0.28 -26.98
CA TYR A 60 24.82 0.78 -27.74
C TYR A 60 23.67 1.16 -26.82
N ASP A 61 23.03 2.29 -27.13
CA ASP A 61 21.73 2.69 -26.57
C ASP A 61 20.60 2.40 -27.55
N TYR A 62 19.63 1.60 -27.11
CA TYR A 62 18.44 1.23 -27.88
C TYR A 62 17.27 2.12 -27.47
N ILE A 63 17.21 3.30 -28.08
CA ILE A 63 16.30 4.38 -27.69
C ILE A 63 14.93 4.17 -28.33
N HIS A 64 13.89 4.12 -27.50
CA HIS A 64 12.49 4.12 -27.93
C HIS A 64 11.85 5.46 -27.60
N ASN A 65 11.48 6.22 -28.62
CA ASN A 65 10.81 7.51 -28.41
C ASN A 65 9.33 7.31 -28.10
N ASP A 66 8.81 8.03 -27.10
CA ASP A 66 7.38 8.05 -26.83
C ASP A 66 6.61 8.57 -28.06
N ALA A 67 5.38 8.09 -28.27
CA ALA A 67 4.58 8.42 -29.45
C ALA A 67 4.23 9.92 -29.56
N ASP A 68 4.23 10.64 -28.44
CA ASP A 68 4.03 12.10 -28.38
C ASP A 68 5.32 12.90 -28.60
N GLY A 69 6.47 12.22 -28.73
CA GLY A 69 7.79 12.85 -28.86
C GLY A 69 8.29 13.54 -27.60
N GLY A 70 7.60 13.39 -26.46
CA GLY A 70 7.94 14.10 -25.23
C GLY A 70 9.17 13.54 -24.52
N ASN A 71 9.41 12.22 -24.63
CA ASN A 71 10.52 11.56 -23.96
C ASN A 71 11.20 10.49 -24.83
N MET A 72 12.49 10.28 -24.56
CA MET A 72 13.30 9.18 -25.04
C MET A 72 13.43 8.13 -23.93
N ARG A 73 13.19 6.86 -24.23
CA ARG A 73 13.38 5.72 -23.32
C ARG A 73 14.69 5.03 -23.64
N LEU A 74 15.68 5.13 -22.74
CA LEU A 74 17.02 4.60 -22.93
C LEU A 74 17.09 3.12 -22.51
N ASP A 75 17.87 2.33 -23.25
CA ASP A 75 18.22 0.94 -22.91
C ASP A 75 19.65 0.67 -23.39
N VAL A 76 20.60 0.93 -22.49
CA VAL A 76 22.03 0.84 -22.77
C VAL A 76 22.59 -0.50 -22.38
N ARG A 77 23.43 -1.01 -23.28
CA ARG A 77 24.29 -2.18 -23.05
C ARG A 77 25.72 -1.83 -23.44
N SER A 78 26.62 -1.88 -22.47
CA SER A 78 28.03 -1.59 -22.67
C SER A 78 28.91 -2.40 -21.72
N GLN A 79 30.22 -2.20 -21.84
CA GLN A 79 31.22 -2.90 -21.06
C GLN A 79 32.31 -1.91 -20.68
N VAL A 80 32.79 -2.02 -19.45
CA VAL A 80 33.83 -1.17 -18.88
C VAL A 80 35.01 -2.06 -18.51
N LYS A 81 36.21 -1.66 -18.91
CA LYS A 81 37.45 -2.29 -18.46
C LYS A 81 38.12 -1.38 -17.45
N ASN A 82 38.25 -1.86 -16.23
CA ASN A 82 38.95 -1.18 -15.16
C ASN A 82 40.48 -1.28 -15.36
N HIS A 83 41.25 -0.36 -14.77
CA HIS A 83 42.71 -0.33 -14.90
C HIS A 83 43.40 -1.64 -14.45
N ASP A 84 42.82 -2.39 -13.52
CA ASP A 84 43.33 -3.69 -13.08
C ASP A 84 43.02 -4.83 -14.05
N GLY A 85 42.46 -4.51 -15.22
CA GLY A 85 42.13 -5.45 -16.28
C GLY A 85 40.76 -6.12 -16.14
N THR A 86 40.07 -5.92 -15.01
CA THR A 86 38.73 -6.47 -14.80
C THR A 86 37.74 -5.86 -15.79
N VAL A 87 36.94 -6.71 -16.43
CA VAL A 87 35.82 -6.28 -17.27
C VAL A 87 34.52 -6.39 -16.49
N LEU A 88 33.73 -5.32 -16.54
CA LEU A 88 32.39 -5.24 -15.99
C LEU A 88 31.42 -5.00 -17.14
N ALA A 89 30.32 -5.74 -17.19
CA ALA A 89 29.19 -5.35 -18.02
C ALA A 89 28.44 -4.22 -17.31
N MET A 90 28.09 -3.16 -18.05
CA MET A 90 27.39 -1.98 -17.56
C MET A 90 26.12 -1.76 -18.37
N TYR A 91 25.00 -1.76 -17.66
CA TYR A 91 23.68 -1.51 -18.24
C TYR A 91 23.06 -0.31 -17.58
N TYR A 92 22.33 0.51 -18.34
CA TYR A 92 21.43 1.48 -17.74
C TYR A 92 20.16 1.67 -18.54
N LYS A 93 19.09 1.95 -17.82
CA LYS A 93 17.78 2.31 -18.39
C LYS A 93 17.31 3.60 -17.81
N GLY A 94 16.58 4.39 -18.58
CA GLY A 94 16.03 5.62 -18.04
C GLY A 94 15.21 6.39 -19.04
N THR A 95 14.94 7.64 -18.67
CA THR A 95 14.11 8.54 -19.47
C THR A 95 14.81 9.88 -19.60
N VAL A 96 14.82 10.39 -20.82
CA VAL A 96 15.26 11.75 -21.13
C VAL A 96 14.07 12.52 -21.67
N LYS A 97 13.78 13.66 -21.07
CA LYS A 97 12.79 14.60 -21.58
C LYS A 97 13.37 15.30 -22.81
N LEU A 98 12.65 15.25 -23.92
CA LEU A 98 13.10 15.87 -25.17
C LEU A 98 12.79 17.37 -25.15
N THR A 99 13.64 18.16 -24.49
CA THR A 99 13.54 19.62 -24.52
C THR A 99 14.14 20.19 -25.80
N GLN A 100 13.85 21.46 -26.11
CA GLN A 100 14.44 22.14 -27.26
C GLN A 100 15.98 22.14 -27.21
N GLY A 101 16.56 22.27 -26.01
CA GLY A 101 18.01 22.20 -25.81
C GLY A 101 18.58 20.84 -26.17
N VAL A 102 17.98 19.77 -25.63
CA VAL A 102 18.38 18.38 -25.95
C VAL A 102 18.24 18.10 -27.45
N GLY A 103 17.12 18.51 -28.07
CA GLY A 103 16.89 18.35 -29.51
C GLY A 103 17.96 19.03 -30.36
N LYS A 104 18.40 20.24 -29.98
CA LYS A 104 19.48 20.96 -30.68
C LYS A 104 20.83 20.26 -30.57
N VAL A 105 21.16 19.73 -29.39
CA VAL A 105 22.41 18.98 -29.20
C VAL A 105 22.41 17.72 -30.06
N LEU A 106 21.33 16.94 -30.01
CA LEU A 106 21.22 15.69 -30.77
C LEU A 106 21.17 15.90 -32.29
N SER A 107 20.64 17.03 -32.76
CA SER A 107 20.66 17.39 -34.19
C SER A 107 21.98 18.01 -34.65
N GLY A 108 22.94 18.24 -33.74
CA GLY A 108 24.19 18.93 -34.05
C GLY A 108 24.00 20.39 -34.47
N ALA A 109 23.00 21.08 -33.92
CA ALA A 109 22.74 22.47 -34.25
C ALA A 109 23.95 23.37 -33.90
N PRO A 110 24.30 24.36 -34.74
CA PRO A 110 25.48 25.21 -34.51
C PRO A 110 25.36 26.08 -33.26
N ASP A 111 24.14 26.31 -32.77
CA ASP A 111 23.84 27.05 -31.54
C ASP A 111 23.55 26.13 -30.34
N ALA A 112 23.82 24.82 -30.47
CA ALA A 112 23.69 23.87 -29.38
C ALA A 112 24.63 24.24 -28.21
N LYS A 113 24.13 24.06 -26.99
CA LYS A 113 24.87 24.33 -25.76
C LYS A 113 24.75 23.12 -24.84
N THR A 114 25.71 23.00 -23.92
CA THR A 114 25.64 22.05 -22.81
C THR A 114 24.33 22.25 -22.07
N THR A 115 23.59 21.17 -21.85
CA THR A 115 22.31 21.20 -21.13
C THR A 115 22.57 21.16 -19.64
N ASP A 116 21.62 21.68 -18.86
CA ASP A 116 21.63 21.50 -17.40
C ASP A 116 21.24 20.06 -17.04
N TYR A 117 21.55 19.68 -15.80
CA TYR A 117 21.03 18.46 -15.20
C TYR A 117 19.53 18.59 -14.91
N GLY A 118 18.81 17.47 -14.90
CA GLY A 118 17.40 17.41 -14.45
C GLY A 118 16.39 16.99 -15.52
N ASP A 119 16.81 16.87 -16.78
CA ASP A 119 15.97 16.35 -17.87
C ASP A 119 16.26 14.88 -18.21
N SER A 120 17.30 14.28 -17.63
CA SER A 120 17.70 12.88 -17.86
C SER A 120 17.91 12.17 -16.53
N PHE A 121 17.16 11.08 -16.31
CA PHE A 121 17.32 10.21 -15.13
C PHE A 121 17.41 8.75 -15.55
N VAL A 122 18.43 8.06 -15.04
CA VAL A 122 18.73 6.66 -15.38
C VAL A 122 19.04 5.84 -14.13
N ASN A 123 18.88 4.52 -14.23
CA ASN A 123 19.30 3.53 -13.25
C ASN A 123 20.39 2.65 -13.86
N PHE A 124 21.56 2.61 -13.22
CA PHE A 124 22.71 1.78 -13.62
C PHE A 124 22.70 0.43 -12.91
N SER A 125 23.21 -0.58 -13.59
CA SER A 125 23.51 -1.90 -13.03
C SER A 125 24.83 -2.42 -13.62
N PHE A 126 25.54 -3.20 -12.82
CA PHE A 126 26.83 -3.78 -13.18
C PHE A 126 26.78 -5.30 -13.03
N GLU A 127 27.50 -6.01 -13.89
CA GLU A 127 27.72 -7.45 -13.77
C GLU A 127 29.22 -7.75 -13.87
N THR A 128 29.71 -8.64 -13.00
CA THR A 128 31.12 -9.03 -12.98
C THR A 128 31.33 -10.37 -12.30
N GLY A 129 32.29 -11.15 -12.81
CA GLY A 129 32.75 -12.38 -12.16
C GLY A 129 33.83 -12.16 -11.10
N ASN A 130 34.33 -10.92 -10.93
CA ASN A 130 35.43 -10.64 -10.01
C ASN A 130 34.91 -10.29 -8.61
N GLU A 131 35.35 -11.04 -7.60
CA GLU A 131 34.90 -10.91 -6.21
C GLU A 131 35.19 -9.53 -5.61
N LYS A 132 36.28 -8.87 -6.03
CA LYS A 132 36.64 -7.50 -5.59
C LYS A 132 35.54 -6.47 -5.89
N TYR A 133 34.78 -6.71 -6.96
CA TYR A 133 33.75 -5.81 -7.46
C TYR A 133 32.34 -6.39 -7.27
N LYS A 134 32.21 -7.47 -6.50
CA LYS A 134 30.94 -8.19 -6.32
C LYS A 134 29.84 -7.29 -5.78
N GLU A 135 30.18 -6.37 -4.88
CA GLU A 135 29.23 -5.44 -4.27
C GLU A 135 28.54 -4.53 -5.28
N LEU A 136 29.19 -4.22 -6.41
CA LEU A 136 28.61 -3.38 -7.46
C LEU A 136 27.38 -4.01 -8.13
N GLN A 137 27.28 -5.34 -8.13
CA GLN A 137 26.16 -6.06 -8.76
C GLN A 137 24.87 -5.93 -7.95
N ASN A 138 25.01 -5.75 -6.63
CA ASN A 138 23.90 -5.71 -5.70
C ASN A 138 23.53 -4.27 -5.28
N GLY A 139 24.19 -3.27 -5.87
CA GLY A 139 23.92 -1.86 -5.61
C GLY A 139 22.76 -1.31 -6.44
N THR A 140 22.05 -0.33 -5.89
CA THR A 140 21.08 0.48 -6.64
C THR A 140 21.73 1.80 -7.01
N TYR A 141 21.83 2.11 -8.30
CA TYR A 141 22.53 3.30 -8.78
C TYR A 141 21.57 4.18 -9.57
N VAL A 142 21.34 5.40 -9.12
CA VAL A 142 20.51 6.38 -9.83
C VAL A 142 21.37 7.54 -10.28
N ALA A 143 21.13 8.06 -11.47
CA ALA A 143 21.94 9.15 -11.99
C ALA A 143 21.10 10.23 -12.66
N ALA A 144 21.57 11.47 -12.51
CA ALA A 144 21.14 12.59 -13.32
C ALA A 144 22.15 12.74 -14.47
N GLY A 145 21.63 12.85 -15.69
CA GLY A 145 22.43 13.04 -16.90
C GLY A 145 22.26 14.44 -17.48
N HIS A 146 23.24 14.85 -18.29
CA HIS A 146 23.13 15.99 -19.18
C HIS A 146 24.04 15.81 -20.41
N PHE A 147 23.76 16.59 -21.45
CA PHE A 147 24.56 16.62 -22.67
C PHE A 147 25.58 17.74 -22.60
N VAL A 148 26.84 17.42 -22.90
CA VAL A 148 27.97 18.35 -22.94
C VAL A 148 28.37 18.59 -24.39
N THR A 149 28.40 19.86 -24.78
CA THR A 149 28.86 20.31 -26.09
C THR A 149 30.05 21.27 -25.91
N GLY A 150 31.13 21.09 -26.67
CA GLY A 150 32.15 22.14 -26.83
C GLY A 150 33.39 22.07 -25.94
N GLU A 151 34.21 21.02 -26.10
CA GLU A 151 35.64 21.02 -25.73
C GLU A 151 36.53 20.93 -26.99
N GLY A 152 36.16 21.57 -28.10
CA GLY A 152 36.97 21.57 -29.34
C GLY A 152 37.10 20.21 -30.04
N LYS A 153 36.32 19.20 -29.62
CA LYS A 153 36.24 17.87 -30.25
C LYS A 153 34.90 17.72 -30.99
N PRO A 154 34.89 17.15 -32.21
CA PRO A 154 33.66 16.78 -32.89
C PRO A 154 33.00 15.62 -32.16
N GLY A 155 31.79 15.82 -31.65
CA GLY A 155 31.02 14.78 -30.96
C GLY A 155 30.10 15.34 -29.89
N VAL A 156 29.10 14.54 -29.50
CA VAL A 156 28.24 14.81 -28.35
C VAL A 156 28.75 13.96 -27.20
N VAL A 157 28.96 14.59 -26.04
CA VAL A 157 29.31 13.88 -24.81
C VAL A 157 28.09 13.84 -23.91
N VAL A 158 27.80 12.68 -23.32
CA VAL A 158 26.80 12.54 -22.26
C VAL A 158 27.53 12.30 -20.96
N GLU A 159 27.22 13.10 -19.95
CA GLU A 159 27.79 12.97 -18.60
C GLU A 159 26.68 12.62 -17.61
N TYR A 160 26.95 11.67 -16.73
CA TYR A 160 26.07 11.26 -15.65
C TYR A 160 26.79 11.39 -14.30
N LYS A 161 26.09 12.01 -13.34
CA LYS A 161 26.45 11.96 -11.92
C LYS A 161 25.67 10.82 -11.28
N VAL A 162 26.35 9.71 -11.05
CA VAL A 162 25.78 8.48 -10.54
C VAL A 162 25.91 8.48 -9.03
N ASN A 163 24.78 8.29 -8.35
CA ASN A 163 24.73 8.06 -6.93
C ASN A 163 24.35 6.61 -6.65
N ALA A 164 25.05 5.99 -5.70
CA ALA A 164 24.61 4.74 -5.11
C ALA A 164 23.59 5.03 -4.02
N HIS A 165 22.62 4.15 -3.86
CA HIS A 165 21.84 4.10 -2.64
C HIS A 165 22.78 3.78 -1.47
N CYS A 166 22.84 4.70 -0.50
CA CYS A 166 23.61 4.50 0.71
C CYS A 166 22.84 3.52 1.61
N LYS A 167 23.31 2.27 1.70
CA LYS A 167 23.01 1.45 2.88
C LYS A 167 23.63 2.19 4.06
N LEU A 168 22.87 2.44 5.12
CA LEU A 168 23.35 3.08 6.35
C LEU A 168 24.36 2.16 7.07
N THR A 169 25.52 1.93 6.47
CA THR A 169 26.64 1.18 7.05
C THR A 169 27.55 2.17 7.75
N SER A 170 27.67 1.98 9.05
CA SER A 170 28.47 2.74 9.99
C SER A 170 29.87 3.09 9.46
N ARG A 171 30.10 4.40 9.23
CA ARG A 171 31.33 5.20 9.45
C ARG A 171 31.50 6.22 8.33
N MET A 172 31.19 7.48 8.62
CA MET A 172 31.86 8.61 7.99
C MET A 172 32.21 9.67 9.05
N PRO A 173 33.35 10.36 8.90
CA PRO A 173 33.84 11.33 9.87
C PRO A 173 33.07 12.64 9.78
N ALA A 174 32.95 13.30 10.93
CA ALA A 174 32.10 14.45 11.15
C ALA A 174 32.51 15.69 10.36
N LEU A 175 31.55 16.29 9.66
CA LEU A 175 31.47 17.73 9.45
C LEU A 175 30.13 18.23 10.00
N PRO A 176 30.09 19.42 10.62
CA PRO A 176 29.01 19.79 11.53
C PRO A 176 27.77 20.18 10.74
N GLN A 177 26.65 19.52 11.01
CA GLN A 177 25.33 19.97 10.58
C GLN A 177 24.42 20.21 11.79
N PRO A 178 23.45 21.13 11.65
CA PRO A 178 22.69 21.70 12.75
C PRO A 178 21.63 20.73 13.27
N LEU A 179 21.29 20.90 14.55
CA LEU A 179 20.38 20.09 15.35
C LEU A 179 19.01 19.84 14.68
N MET A 180 18.79 18.61 14.22
CA MET A 180 17.46 17.98 14.11
C MET A 180 17.53 16.57 14.71
N GLY A 181 16.54 16.21 15.53
CA GLY A 181 16.56 15.09 16.47
C GLY A 181 16.93 13.74 15.85
N SER A 182 17.78 12.99 16.55
CA SER A 182 18.31 11.68 16.17
C SER A 182 17.26 10.57 16.34
N ALA A 183 16.88 9.88 15.27
CA ALA A 183 16.08 8.66 15.36
C ALA A 183 16.78 7.60 16.25
N LYS A 184 16.01 6.89 17.07
CA LYS A 184 16.48 5.79 17.94
C LYS A 184 16.24 4.46 17.24
N ARG A 185 17.28 3.63 17.17
CA ARG A 185 17.25 2.30 16.56
C ARG A 185 17.13 1.22 17.63
N TYR A 186 16.20 0.28 17.41
CA TYR A 186 15.94 -0.83 18.32
C TYR A 186 16.19 -2.18 17.63
N THR A 187 16.78 -3.12 18.35
CA THR A 187 17.08 -4.49 17.90
C THR A 187 16.47 -5.50 18.86
N ALA A 188 16.32 -6.76 18.42
CA ALA A 188 15.77 -7.84 19.25
C ALA A 188 16.50 -7.97 20.61
N ALA A 189 17.85 -7.88 20.58
CA ALA A 189 18.70 -7.98 21.76
C ALA A 189 18.50 -6.86 22.78
N MET A 190 18.07 -5.67 22.35
CA MET A 190 17.75 -4.58 23.28
C MET A 190 16.50 -4.89 24.10
N PHE A 191 15.50 -5.53 23.48
CA PHE A 191 14.29 -5.98 24.17
C PHE A 191 14.57 -7.17 25.08
N ASP A 192 15.41 -8.12 24.67
CA ASP A 192 15.85 -9.22 25.53
C ASP A 192 16.53 -8.71 26.80
N LYS A 193 17.55 -7.87 26.63
CA LYS A 193 18.29 -7.31 27.75
C LYS A 193 17.40 -6.49 28.69
N HIS A 194 16.60 -5.59 28.13
CA HIS A 194 15.71 -4.75 28.94
C HIS A 194 14.66 -5.58 29.70
N TYR A 195 14.25 -6.72 29.14
CA TYR A 195 13.33 -7.64 29.78
C TYR A 195 13.97 -8.47 30.89
N GLU A 196 15.17 -9.04 30.64
CA GLU A 196 15.95 -9.77 31.64
C GLU A 196 16.19 -8.92 32.90
N ASP A 197 16.43 -7.62 32.73
CA ASP A 197 16.71 -6.69 33.82
C ASP A 197 15.45 -6.35 34.67
N GLU A 198 14.25 -6.35 34.08
CA GLU A 198 13.03 -5.87 34.76
C GLU A 198 11.92 -6.93 35.01
N ASN A 199 12.04 -8.14 34.47
CA ASN A 199 11.19 -9.31 34.76
C ASN A 199 9.67 -9.04 34.68
N TYR A 200 9.17 -8.61 33.52
CA TYR A 200 7.76 -8.25 33.35
C TYR A 200 6.85 -9.45 33.04
N PHE A 201 5.75 -9.59 33.76
CA PHE A 201 4.72 -10.56 33.36
C PHE A 201 4.08 -10.14 32.03
N GLY A 202 4.21 -10.99 31.00
CA GLY A 202 3.51 -10.82 29.70
C GLY A 202 4.41 -10.77 28.46
N PHE A 203 5.73 -10.60 28.60
CA PHE A 203 6.64 -10.56 27.45
C PHE A 203 6.58 -11.83 26.62
N GLU A 204 6.76 -13.00 27.25
CA GLU A 204 6.70 -14.31 26.57
C GLU A 204 5.40 -14.45 25.77
N THR A 205 4.27 -14.04 26.36
CA THR A 205 2.97 -14.08 25.68
C THR A 205 2.92 -13.15 24.47
N LEU A 206 3.51 -11.95 24.56
CA LEU A 206 3.50 -10.98 23.46
C LEU A 206 4.55 -11.24 22.38
N VAL A 207 5.59 -12.02 22.66
CA VAL A 207 6.55 -12.44 21.62
C VAL A 207 6.19 -13.78 20.98
N ASP A 208 5.30 -14.56 21.61
CA ASP A 208 4.79 -15.82 21.06
C ASP A 208 3.98 -15.56 19.78
N PRO A 209 4.40 -16.13 18.62
CA PRO A 209 3.67 -15.96 17.36
C PRO A 209 2.24 -16.54 17.43
N ASN A 210 1.97 -17.51 18.30
CA ASN A 210 0.65 -18.13 18.45
C ASN A 210 -0.39 -17.19 19.08
N THR A 211 0.04 -16.10 19.71
CA THR A 211 -0.85 -15.05 20.21
C THR A 211 -1.53 -14.28 19.07
N TYR A 212 -0.95 -14.30 17.88
CA TYR A 212 -1.36 -13.47 16.75
C TYR A 212 -1.97 -14.29 15.61
N ASN A 213 -2.89 -13.68 14.88
CA ASN A 213 -3.45 -14.29 13.67
C ASN A 213 -2.51 -14.01 12.48
N ILE A 214 -1.58 -14.94 12.26
CA ILE A 214 -0.62 -14.92 11.16
C ILE A 214 -1.17 -15.74 10.00
N GLN A 215 -1.19 -15.17 8.79
CA GLN A 215 -1.63 -15.86 7.58
C GLN A 215 -0.76 -15.48 6.39
N VAL A 216 -0.60 -16.42 5.46
CA VAL A 216 -0.06 -16.09 4.15
C VAL A 216 -1.11 -15.33 3.36
N LYS A 217 -0.77 -14.14 2.88
CA LYS A 217 -1.66 -13.28 2.11
C LYS A 217 -1.03 -12.86 0.80
N ALA A 218 -1.85 -12.85 -0.25
CA ALA A 218 -1.45 -12.32 -1.54
C ALA A 218 -1.72 -10.81 -1.61
N TYR A 219 -0.78 -10.07 -2.19
CA TYR A 219 -0.87 -8.64 -2.40
C TYR A 219 -0.18 -8.26 -3.71
N MET A 220 -0.50 -7.07 -4.20
CA MET A 220 0.16 -6.50 -5.38
C MET A 220 1.23 -5.52 -4.91
N ASP A 221 2.46 -5.74 -5.35
CA ASP A 221 3.53 -4.78 -5.10
C ASP A 221 3.38 -3.52 -5.98
N LYS A 222 4.25 -2.55 -5.75
CA LYS A 222 4.32 -1.29 -6.54
C LYS A 222 4.53 -1.49 -8.05
N ASN A 223 5.03 -2.66 -8.46
CA ASN A 223 5.26 -3.03 -9.85
C ASN A 223 4.10 -3.85 -10.44
N ARG A 224 3.01 -4.03 -9.68
CA ARG A 224 1.88 -4.91 -10.01
C ARG A 224 2.27 -6.39 -10.16
N CYS A 225 3.29 -6.82 -9.44
CA CYS A 225 3.62 -8.22 -9.27
C CYS A 225 2.80 -8.77 -8.10
N ARG A 226 2.12 -9.88 -8.34
CA ARG A 226 1.39 -10.62 -7.31
C ARG A 226 2.39 -11.42 -6.48
N LEU A 227 2.50 -11.06 -5.21
CA LEU A 227 3.38 -11.71 -4.24
C LEU A 227 2.56 -12.29 -3.09
N GLN A 228 3.17 -13.20 -2.33
CA GLN A 228 2.59 -13.75 -1.10
C GLN A 228 3.59 -13.61 0.03
N ASP A 229 3.11 -13.24 1.22
CA ASP A 229 3.95 -13.08 2.40
C ASP A 229 3.19 -13.47 3.68
N TYR A 230 3.93 -13.78 4.74
CA TYR A 230 3.35 -13.96 6.06
C TYR A 230 2.97 -12.59 6.63
N MET A 231 1.70 -12.43 6.97
CA MET A 231 1.18 -11.18 7.50
C MET A 231 0.39 -11.41 8.79
N VAL A 232 0.46 -10.44 9.69
CA VAL A 232 -0.28 -10.44 10.95
C VAL A 232 -1.55 -9.61 10.80
N LEU A 233 -2.71 -10.14 11.19
CA LEU A 233 -3.94 -9.36 11.26
C LEU A 233 -3.85 -8.35 12.41
N VAL A 234 -3.76 -7.07 12.08
CA VAL A 234 -3.58 -6.00 13.09
C VAL A 234 -4.89 -5.31 13.43
N GLY A 235 -5.77 -5.15 12.44
CA GLY A 235 -6.94 -4.31 12.64
C GLY A 235 -7.96 -4.34 11.54
N THR A 236 -8.78 -3.30 11.54
CA THR A 236 -9.77 -3.02 10.52
C THR A 236 -9.68 -1.58 10.07
N TYR A 237 -9.99 -1.35 8.80
CA TYR A 237 -9.96 -0.05 8.15
C TYR A 237 -11.31 0.23 7.52
N HIS A 238 -11.89 1.40 7.81
CA HIS A 238 -13.18 1.80 7.26
C HIS A 238 -12.99 2.51 5.94
N THR A 239 -13.57 1.94 4.89
CA THR A 239 -13.62 2.51 3.54
C THR A 239 -15.06 2.81 3.16
N HIS A 240 -15.27 3.56 2.07
CA HIS A 240 -16.60 3.72 1.47
C HIS A 240 -17.26 2.39 1.10
N PHE A 241 -16.48 1.33 0.92
CA PHE A 241 -16.94 -0.02 0.59
C PHE A 241 -17.17 -0.90 1.82
N GLY A 242 -17.16 -0.32 3.03
CA GLY A 242 -17.34 -1.02 4.28
C GLY A 242 -16.04 -1.28 5.05
N ARG A 243 -16.14 -2.12 6.08
CA ARG A 243 -15.06 -2.46 7.00
C ARG A 243 -14.16 -3.54 6.38
N GLN A 244 -12.90 -3.21 6.19
CA GLN A 244 -11.89 -4.11 5.62
C GLN A 244 -10.91 -4.58 6.70
N LYS A 245 -10.33 -5.77 6.55
CA LYS A 245 -9.28 -6.28 7.44
C LYS A 245 -7.94 -5.66 7.06
N VAL A 246 -7.11 -5.38 8.05
CA VAL A 246 -5.76 -4.81 7.89
C VAL A 246 -4.71 -5.77 8.37
N TRP A 247 -3.72 -6.01 7.52
CA TRP A 247 -2.63 -6.96 7.67
C TRP A 247 -1.31 -6.21 7.67
N ALA A 248 -0.45 -6.47 8.64
CA ALA A 248 0.92 -5.95 8.68
C ALA A 248 1.88 -6.94 8.04
N ARG A 249 2.79 -6.43 7.24
CA ARG A 249 3.78 -7.18 6.48
C ARG A 249 5.18 -6.64 6.80
N PRO A 250 6.13 -7.49 7.21
CA PRO A 250 7.53 -7.08 7.35
C PRO A 250 8.23 -7.07 5.98
N THR A 251 9.10 -6.09 5.75
CA THR A 251 9.98 -6.04 4.56
C THR A 251 11.43 -6.41 4.88
N GLY A 252 11.73 -6.73 6.14
CA GLY A 252 13.08 -6.87 6.69
C GLY A 252 13.61 -5.63 7.39
N LEU A 253 13.15 -4.43 6.99
CA LEU A 253 13.58 -3.14 7.53
C LEU A 253 12.43 -2.26 8.05
N GLU A 254 11.24 -2.43 7.49
CA GLU A 254 10.03 -1.69 7.88
C GLU A 254 8.81 -2.61 7.88
N VAL A 255 7.69 -2.08 8.35
CA VAL A 255 6.39 -2.75 8.35
C VAL A 255 5.45 -1.97 7.44
N GLU A 256 4.87 -2.66 6.47
CA GLU A 256 3.85 -2.12 5.58
C GLU A 256 2.47 -2.65 5.97
N TYR A 257 1.42 -1.85 5.79
CA TYR A 257 0.04 -2.26 6.03
C TYR A 257 -0.73 -2.47 4.73
N TYR A 258 -1.51 -3.55 4.69
CA TYR A 258 -2.35 -3.93 3.57
C TYR A 258 -3.79 -4.16 4.05
N HIS A 259 -4.78 -3.77 3.26
CA HIS A 259 -6.19 -3.95 3.58
C HIS A 259 -6.97 -4.66 2.47
N GLY A 260 -8.03 -5.36 2.87
CA GLY A 260 -8.92 -6.04 1.93
C GLY A 260 -10.16 -6.62 2.59
N LEU A 261 -11.11 -7.02 1.77
CA LEU A 261 -12.27 -7.79 2.23
C LEU A 261 -11.81 -9.16 2.76
N PRO A 262 -12.54 -9.79 3.70
CA PRO A 262 -12.14 -11.08 4.27
C PRO A 262 -11.90 -12.19 3.23
N GLU A 263 -12.67 -12.18 2.14
CA GLU A 263 -12.60 -13.14 1.03
C GLU A 263 -11.76 -12.62 -0.15
N ALA A 264 -11.13 -11.45 -0.03
CA ALA A 264 -10.34 -10.89 -1.11
C ALA A 264 -9.14 -11.80 -1.42
N LEU A 265 -9.00 -12.16 -2.69
CA LEU A 265 -7.86 -12.92 -3.20
C LEU A 265 -6.57 -12.09 -3.19
N GLU A 266 -6.68 -10.76 -3.12
CA GLU A 266 -5.57 -9.81 -3.22
C GLU A 266 -5.83 -8.60 -2.30
N LEU A 267 -4.81 -8.22 -1.53
CA LEU A 267 -4.85 -7.05 -0.64
C LEU A 267 -4.28 -5.81 -1.32
N ALA A 268 -4.85 -4.65 -1.00
CA ALA A 268 -4.36 -3.33 -1.41
C ALA A 268 -3.51 -2.72 -0.30
N ARG A 269 -2.49 -1.94 -0.65
CA ARG A 269 -1.68 -1.22 0.35
C ARG A 269 -2.51 -0.13 1.03
N VAL A 270 -2.37 0.01 2.35
CA VAL A 270 -2.85 1.17 3.10
C VAL A 270 -1.86 2.31 2.86
N ASP A 271 -2.32 3.46 2.36
CA ASP A 271 -1.45 4.64 2.25
C ASP A 271 -1.04 5.12 3.64
N ASP A 272 0.21 5.55 3.79
CA ASP A 272 0.81 6.04 5.04
C ASP A 272 -0.04 7.17 5.69
N LEU A 273 -0.76 7.95 4.87
CA LEU A 273 -1.68 9.01 5.32
C LEU A 273 -2.90 8.49 6.12
N PHE A 274 -3.16 7.18 6.06
CA PHE A 274 -4.34 6.52 6.63
C PHE A 274 -4.03 5.49 7.71
N GLU A 275 -2.77 5.24 8.05
CA GLU A 275 -2.39 4.29 9.09
C GLU A 275 -2.99 4.65 10.47
N ASN A 276 -3.12 5.95 10.75
CA ASN A 276 -3.77 6.44 11.97
C ASN A 276 -5.28 6.14 12.07
N ARG A 277 -5.89 5.62 11.00
CA ARG A 277 -7.30 5.21 10.94
C ARG A 277 -7.49 3.72 11.11
N ILE A 278 -6.43 2.96 11.38
CA ILE A 278 -6.54 1.53 11.69
C ILE A 278 -7.19 1.39 13.08
N TYR A 279 -8.27 0.61 13.14
CA TYR A 279 -8.93 0.20 14.36
C TYR A 279 -8.44 -1.19 14.74
N TYR A 280 -7.63 -1.26 15.79
CA TYR A 280 -6.99 -2.49 16.23
C TYR A 280 -8.00 -3.52 16.71
N VAL A 281 -7.79 -4.78 16.32
CA VAL A 281 -8.59 -5.93 16.77
C VAL A 281 -7.81 -6.73 17.82
N PRO A 282 -8.44 -7.64 18.57
CA PRO A 282 -7.70 -8.55 19.45
C PRO A 282 -6.63 -9.34 18.67
N PRO A 283 -5.43 -9.54 19.24
CA PRO A 283 -5.03 -9.18 20.61
C PRO A 283 -4.61 -7.71 20.79
N PHE A 284 -4.27 -6.98 19.73
CA PHE A 284 -3.72 -5.62 19.78
C PHE A 284 -4.62 -4.59 20.44
N SER A 285 -5.94 -4.75 20.31
CA SER A 285 -6.91 -3.88 20.99
C SER A 285 -6.80 -3.89 22.51
N TYR A 286 -6.27 -4.97 23.10
CA TYR A 286 -6.05 -5.06 24.56
C TYR A 286 -4.79 -4.30 24.99
N MET A 287 -3.88 -4.00 24.07
CA MET A 287 -2.62 -3.30 24.35
C MET A 287 -2.78 -1.79 24.13
N SER A 288 -3.64 -1.40 23.18
CA SER A 288 -3.96 0.00 22.88
C SER A 288 -4.90 0.64 23.91
N THR A 289 -4.86 1.96 24.05
CA THR A 289 -5.88 2.76 24.77
C THR A 289 -7.20 2.86 23.97
N SER A 290 -8.16 3.69 24.43
CA SER A 290 -9.45 3.90 23.76
C SER A 290 -9.34 4.24 22.26
N GLN A 291 -10.10 3.51 21.42
CA GLN A 291 -10.08 3.61 19.96
C GLN A 291 -11.20 4.49 19.36
N ASN A 292 -12.22 4.84 20.16
CA ASN A 292 -13.47 5.47 19.65
C ASN A 292 -13.49 7.01 19.72
N THR A 293 -12.36 7.66 19.96
CA THR A 293 -12.30 9.13 20.02
C THR A 293 -11.54 9.71 18.83
N ARG A 294 -11.98 10.90 18.39
CA ARG A 294 -11.24 11.82 17.50
C ARG A 294 -9.77 11.87 17.95
N MET A 295 -8.80 11.95 17.03
CA MET A 295 -7.35 11.91 17.33
C MET A 295 -6.98 12.75 18.55
N LYS A 296 -6.86 12.07 19.71
CA LYS A 296 -6.44 12.60 21.01
C LYS A 296 -5.06 12.01 21.34
N LYS A 297 -4.34 12.65 22.26
CA LYS A 297 -2.99 12.22 22.69
C LYS A 297 -2.95 10.76 23.14
N GLU A 298 -3.99 10.29 23.83
CA GLU A 298 -4.14 8.90 24.27
C GLU A 298 -4.16 7.92 23.08
N ARG A 299 -5.00 8.17 22.07
CA ARG A 299 -5.07 7.33 20.86
C ARG A 299 -3.73 7.28 20.13
N LEU A 300 -3.01 8.41 20.03
CA LEU A 300 -1.69 8.46 19.41
C LEU A 300 -0.67 7.61 20.17
N TYR A 301 -0.70 7.65 21.50
CA TYR A 301 0.15 6.78 22.32
C TYR A 301 -0.22 5.30 22.15
N GLY A 302 -1.52 4.97 22.13
CA GLY A 302 -2.01 3.61 21.87
C GLY A 302 -1.58 3.07 20.51
N MET A 303 -1.52 3.91 19.47
CA MET A 303 -0.95 3.53 18.16
C MET A 303 0.53 3.16 18.28
N LYS A 304 1.35 4.03 18.88
CA LYS A 304 2.78 3.79 19.06
C LYS A 304 3.06 2.49 19.83
N VAL A 305 2.23 2.19 20.83
CA VAL A 305 2.30 0.92 21.58
C VAL A 305 2.06 -0.27 20.64
N VAL A 306 0.99 -0.24 19.84
CA VAL A 306 0.68 -1.34 18.93
C VAL A 306 1.72 -1.50 17.83
N GLU A 307 2.16 -0.40 17.21
CA GLU A 307 3.24 -0.40 16.21
C GLU A 307 4.52 -1.01 16.79
N THR A 308 4.87 -0.63 18.02
CA THR A 308 6.02 -1.20 18.73
C THR A 308 5.86 -2.71 18.92
N VAL A 309 4.69 -3.19 19.35
CA VAL A 309 4.44 -4.63 19.53
C VAL A 309 4.53 -5.37 18.19
N VAL A 310 3.91 -4.86 17.13
CA VAL A 310 4.01 -5.47 15.79
C VAL A 310 5.47 -5.59 15.34
N ASN A 311 6.26 -4.53 15.51
CA ASN A 311 7.67 -4.54 15.18
C ASN A 311 8.46 -5.55 16.02
N VAL A 312 8.22 -5.62 17.33
CA VAL A 312 8.89 -6.58 18.22
C VAL A 312 8.53 -8.02 17.84
N VAL A 313 7.27 -8.31 17.52
CA VAL A 313 6.85 -9.64 17.04
C VAL A 313 7.66 -10.02 15.80
N PHE A 314 7.78 -9.13 14.82
CA PHE A 314 8.57 -9.39 13.62
C PHE A 314 10.08 -9.48 13.87
N LEU A 315 10.63 -8.67 14.79
CA LEU A 315 12.02 -8.80 15.22
C LEU A 315 12.29 -10.18 15.82
N LYS A 316 11.39 -10.68 16.68
CA LYS A 316 11.55 -11.97 17.36
C LYS A 316 11.45 -13.15 16.42
N GLN A 317 10.64 -13.04 15.37
CA GLN A 317 10.60 -14.07 14.32
C GLN A 317 11.72 -13.94 13.28
N GLY A 318 12.61 -12.95 13.42
CA GLY A 318 13.67 -12.70 12.46
C GLY A 318 13.18 -12.18 11.11
N TRP A 319 11.91 -11.76 11.01
CA TRP A 319 11.33 -11.15 9.81
C TRP A 319 11.69 -9.66 9.71
N LEU A 320 12.17 -9.07 10.80
CA LEU A 320 12.71 -7.73 10.87
C LEU A 320 14.10 -7.78 11.53
N VAL A 321 15.05 -6.99 11.02
CA VAL A 321 16.41 -6.95 11.60
C VAL A 321 16.51 -5.90 12.73
N HIS A 322 15.89 -4.75 12.51
CA HIS A 322 15.79 -3.62 13.45
C HIS A 322 14.63 -2.72 13.02
N PHE A 323 14.20 -1.83 13.89
CA PHE A 323 13.32 -0.72 13.51
C PHE A 323 13.79 0.59 14.15
N GLU A 324 13.39 1.71 13.53
CA GLU A 324 13.71 3.04 14.00
C GLU A 324 12.44 3.76 14.44
N VAL A 325 12.55 4.53 15.53
CA VAL A 325 11.47 5.38 16.03
C VAL A 325 12.04 6.75 16.32
N ASP A 326 11.21 7.80 16.20
CA ASP A 326 11.59 9.17 16.53
C ASP A 326 12.20 9.28 17.94
N SER A 327 13.14 10.22 18.15
CA SER A 327 13.85 10.44 19.43
C SER A 327 12.94 10.50 20.65
N ASP A 328 11.74 11.04 20.44
CA ASP A 328 10.73 11.34 21.47
C ASP A 328 9.90 10.11 21.84
N THR A 329 10.06 9.00 21.12
CA THR A 329 9.36 7.75 21.40
C THR A 329 10.30 6.76 22.05
N ASP A 330 9.92 6.34 23.26
CA ASP A 330 10.57 5.24 23.96
C ASP A 330 9.84 3.93 23.64
N ALA A 331 10.43 3.13 22.75
CA ALA A 331 9.84 1.87 22.33
C ALA A 331 9.93 0.80 23.44
N LEU A 332 10.91 0.88 24.34
CA LEU A 332 11.01 -0.05 25.46
C LEU A 332 9.87 0.19 26.45
N GLU A 333 9.63 1.46 26.81
CA GLU A 333 8.51 1.83 27.68
C GLU A 333 7.14 1.57 27.03
N ALA A 334 6.99 1.80 25.72
CA ALA A 334 5.77 1.46 25.00
C ALA A 334 5.50 -0.05 25.01
N PHE A 335 6.53 -0.88 24.84
CA PHE A 335 6.40 -2.32 24.90
C PHE A 335 6.11 -2.83 26.32
N LYS A 336 6.76 -2.25 27.33
CA LYS A 336 6.46 -2.48 28.76
C LYS A 336 5.00 -2.19 29.07
N TYR A 337 4.48 -1.05 28.58
CA TYR A 337 3.08 -0.71 28.74
C TYR A 337 2.16 -1.78 28.14
N ALA A 338 2.47 -2.33 26.95
CA ALA A 338 1.70 -3.41 26.36
C ALA A 338 1.70 -4.67 27.25
N CYS A 339 2.86 -5.08 27.76
CA CYS A 339 3.00 -6.26 28.62
C CYS A 339 2.11 -6.16 29.86
N ILE A 340 2.17 -5.01 30.55
CA ILE A 340 1.41 -4.78 31.79
C ILE A 340 -0.11 -4.78 31.54
N ASN A 341 -0.57 -4.23 30.41
CA ASN A 341 -1.99 -4.00 30.17
C ASN A 341 -2.69 -5.18 29.47
N TYR A 342 -1.96 -6.06 28.79
CA TYR A 342 -2.53 -7.09 27.93
C TYR A 342 -3.46 -8.06 28.68
N GLU A 343 -2.96 -8.76 29.69
CA GLU A 343 -3.75 -9.79 30.40
C GLU A 343 -4.93 -9.23 31.22
N PRO A 344 -4.78 -8.12 31.96
CA PRO A 344 -5.91 -7.49 32.64
C PRO A 344 -7.05 -7.14 31.67
N ARG A 345 -6.72 -6.48 30.56
CA ARG A 345 -7.74 -6.03 29.59
C ARG A 345 -8.36 -7.16 28.79
N LYS A 346 -7.59 -8.22 28.49
CA LYS A 346 -8.11 -9.46 27.90
C LYS A 346 -9.14 -10.11 28.83
N THR A 347 -8.86 -10.15 30.14
CA THR A 347 -9.77 -10.69 31.15
C THR A 347 -11.03 -9.82 31.30
N GLU A 348 -10.88 -8.50 31.36
CA GLU A 348 -12.00 -7.55 31.39
C GLU A 348 -12.90 -7.71 30.16
N ALA A 349 -12.30 -7.80 28.97
CA ALA A 349 -13.05 -8.00 27.72
C ALA A 349 -13.82 -9.33 27.73
N ALA A 350 -13.22 -10.42 28.21
CA ALA A 350 -13.88 -11.71 28.34
C ALA A 350 -15.06 -11.66 29.33
N ASN A 351 -14.91 -10.96 30.47
CA ASN A 351 -15.97 -10.77 31.45
C ASN A 351 -17.12 -9.92 30.88
N MET A 352 -16.80 -8.82 30.19
CA MET A 352 -17.83 -8.00 29.51
C MET A 352 -18.57 -8.78 28.43
N ALA A 353 -17.87 -9.64 27.67
CA ALA A 353 -18.51 -10.50 26.67
C ALA A 353 -19.47 -11.52 27.31
N LYS A 354 -19.11 -12.11 28.46
CA LYS A 354 -20.02 -12.99 29.23
C LYS A 354 -21.27 -12.23 29.67
N VAL A 355 -21.11 -11.04 30.25
CA VAL A 355 -22.24 -10.20 30.68
C VAL A 355 -23.13 -9.79 29.50
N LYS A 356 -22.54 -9.46 28.35
CA LYS A 356 -23.30 -9.14 27.12
C LYS A 356 -24.13 -10.34 26.67
N LYS A 357 -23.51 -11.52 26.61
CA LYS A 357 -24.19 -12.76 26.24
C LYS A 357 -25.31 -13.12 27.22
N GLU A 358 -25.08 -13.01 28.52
CA GLU A 358 -26.13 -13.23 29.54
C GLU A 358 -27.32 -12.29 29.35
N LYS A 359 -27.09 -11.02 28.96
CA LYS A 359 -28.16 -10.07 28.65
C LYS A 359 -28.90 -10.44 27.36
N GLU A 360 -28.19 -10.92 26.34
CA GLU A 360 -28.79 -11.41 25.09
C GLU A 360 -29.66 -12.65 25.34
N ASP A 361 -29.13 -13.64 26.07
CA ASP A 361 -29.84 -14.86 26.46
C ASP A 361 -31.10 -14.52 27.30
N LEU A 362 -30.99 -13.59 28.26
CA LEU A 362 -32.14 -13.09 29.02
C LEU A 362 -33.17 -12.41 28.12
N ASN A 363 -32.73 -11.57 27.18
CA ASN A 363 -33.63 -10.89 26.24
C ASN A 363 -34.35 -11.91 25.34
N GLU A 364 -33.65 -12.94 24.84
CA GLU A 364 -34.26 -14.04 24.09
C GLU A 364 -35.28 -14.80 24.94
N GLU A 365 -34.99 -15.07 26.23
CA GLU A 365 -35.94 -15.70 27.15
C GLU A 365 -37.18 -14.81 27.39
N TYR A 366 -37.01 -13.50 27.58
CA TYR A 366 -38.11 -12.55 27.70
C TYR A 366 -38.97 -12.51 26.44
N GLN A 367 -38.36 -12.49 25.26
CA GLN A 367 -39.06 -12.55 23.98
C GLN A 367 -39.81 -13.88 23.83
N ALA A 368 -39.18 -15.02 24.14
CA ALA A 368 -39.82 -16.33 24.08
C ALA A 368 -41.03 -16.43 25.04
N ARG A 369 -40.93 -15.88 26.26
CA ARG A 369 -42.05 -15.78 27.21
C ARG A 369 -43.17 -14.86 26.72
N ALA A 370 -42.84 -13.74 26.06
CA ALA A 370 -43.81 -12.82 25.47
C ALA A 370 -44.57 -13.46 24.30
N TRP A 371 -43.87 -14.18 23.42
CA TRP A 371 -44.45 -14.94 22.31
C TRP A 371 -45.27 -16.15 22.80
N GLY A 372 -44.83 -16.85 23.83
CA GLY A 372 -45.59 -17.93 24.47
C GLY A 372 -46.90 -17.46 25.12
N ARG A 373 -46.93 -16.24 25.69
CA ARG A 373 -48.18 -15.62 26.19
C ARG A 373 -49.14 -15.22 25.07
N GLN A 374 -48.65 -14.79 23.91
CA GLN A 374 -49.50 -14.46 22.76
C GLN A 374 -50.17 -15.69 22.14
N ASN A 375 -49.50 -16.84 22.12
CA ASN A 375 -50.09 -18.08 21.61
C ASN A 375 -51.14 -18.67 22.57
N ASN A 376 -50.95 -18.56 23.89
CA ASN A 376 -51.97 -18.96 24.87
C ASN A 376 -53.25 -18.11 24.82
N HIS A 377 -53.21 -16.92 24.23
CA HIS A 377 -54.42 -16.10 23.98
C HIS A 377 -55.12 -16.45 22.66
N ARG A 378 -54.47 -17.14 21.73
CA ARG A 378 -55.07 -17.59 20.46
C ARG A 378 -55.74 -18.97 20.54
N ASP A 379 -55.32 -19.82 21.47
CA ASP A 379 -55.91 -21.16 21.68
C ASP A 379 -57.07 -21.21 22.69
N ARG A 380 -57.55 -20.06 23.20
CA ARG A 380 -58.82 -19.98 23.94
C ARG A 380 -59.92 -19.38 23.08
N GLY A 381 -60.27 -20.09 22.01
CA GLY A 381 -61.52 -19.88 21.29
C GLY A 381 -62.56 -20.92 21.69
N SER A 382 -63.67 -20.45 22.27
CA SER A 382 -65.01 -21.08 22.25
C SER A 382 -65.29 -22.29 23.16
N SER A 383 -65.98 -22.04 24.27
CA SER A 383 -67.11 -22.86 24.76
C SER A 383 -68.10 -22.00 25.57
N PHE A 384 -69.38 -22.12 25.23
CA PHE A 384 -70.56 -21.29 25.55
C PHE A 384 -71.02 -21.26 27.03
N SER A 385 -71.70 -20.18 27.44
CA SER A 385 -73.15 -20.16 27.86
C SER A 385 -73.56 -18.88 28.64
N HIS A 386 -74.84 -18.52 28.51
CA HIS A 386 -75.52 -17.35 29.09
C HIS A 386 -75.63 -17.39 30.62
N ALA A 387 -75.42 -16.24 31.28
CA ALA A 387 -76.19 -15.81 32.45
C ALA A 387 -76.03 -14.30 32.71
N ASN A 388 -77.15 -13.65 33.00
CA ASN A 388 -77.30 -12.23 33.32
C ASN A 388 -76.53 -11.78 34.58
N GLY A 389 -76.07 -10.53 34.57
CA GLY A 389 -75.65 -9.81 35.78
C GLY A 389 -75.21 -8.39 35.44
N GLN A 390 -76.03 -7.40 35.80
CA GLN A 390 -75.77 -5.97 35.69
C GLN A 390 -74.51 -5.58 36.48
N ASP A 391 -73.64 -4.72 35.93
CA ASP A 391 -73.43 -3.35 36.45
C ASP A 391 -72.20 -2.62 35.84
N ARG A 392 -72.52 -1.45 35.26
CA ARG A 392 -71.86 -0.14 35.38
C ARG A 392 -70.34 0.06 35.08
N CYS A 393 -70.17 1.01 34.15
CA CYS A 393 -69.23 2.15 34.13
C CYS A 393 -67.91 2.09 33.34
N SER A 394 -67.91 2.89 32.27
CA SER A 394 -66.93 3.96 31.95
C SER A 394 -65.69 3.64 31.11
N SER A 395 -65.83 3.96 29.82
CA SER A 395 -65.00 4.86 29.00
C SER A 395 -63.46 4.81 29.12
N GLY A 396 -62.79 4.52 28.00
CA GLY A 396 -61.40 4.91 27.79
C GLY A 396 -60.72 4.13 26.67
N GLY A 397 -61.12 4.36 25.41
CA GLY A 397 -60.39 3.84 24.26
C GLY A 397 -59.01 4.50 24.15
N LEU A 398 -57.95 3.73 24.34
CA LEU A 398 -56.58 4.11 24.02
C LEU A 398 -56.20 3.53 22.65
N PRO A 399 -55.50 4.29 21.79
CA PRO A 399 -55.12 3.84 20.45
C PRO A 399 -53.88 2.92 20.52
N SER A 400 -53.88 1.90 19.66
CA SER A 400 -52.73 1.02 19.41
C SER A 400 -51.49 1.81 18.96
N PRO A 401 -50.28 1.55 19.49
CA PRO A 401 -49.08 2.08 18.89
C PRO A 401 -48.66 1.21 17.69
N ARG A 402 -48.42 1.95 16.62
CA ARG A 402 -47.93 1.59 15.29
C ARG A 402 -46.51 0.99 15.41
N VAL A 403 -46.33 -0.23 14.91
CA VAL A 403 -45.00 -0.85 14.74
C VAL A 403 -44.21 -0.01 13.74
N LYS A 404 -43.17 0.69 14.21
CA LYS A 404 -42.07 1.15 13.38
C LYS A 404 -40.92 0.18 13.58
N THR A 405 -40.55 -0.53 12.52
CA THR A 405 -39.24 -1.15 12.39
C THR A 405 -38.23 -0.03 12.16
N GLU A 406 -37.35 0.23 13.13
CA GLU A 406 -36.15 1.03 12.93
C GLU A 406 -34.91 0.12 12.84
N PRO A 407 -33.89 0.51 12.06
CA PRO A 407 -32.69 -0.28 11.87
C PRO A 407 -31.79 -0.18 13.11
N THR A 408 -31.13 -1.29 13.44
CA THR A 408 -30.11 -1.36 14.50
C THR A 408 -28.86 -0.59 14.08
N ASP A 409 -28.80 0.69 14.45
CA ASP A 409 -27.54 1.42 14.60
C ASP A 409 -27.14 1.37 16.08
N GLU A 410 -25.97 0.78 16.35
CA GLU A 410 -25.31 0.89 17.65
C GLU A 410 -24.78 2.32 17.80
N ASP A 411 -25.37 3.13 18.69
CA ASP A 411 -24.68 4.26 19.27
C ASP A 411 -24.99 4.39 20.77
N SER A 412 -23.92 4.36 21.57
CA SER A 412 -23.94 4.50 23.02
C SER A 412 -23.60 5.94 23.35
N SER A 413 -24.61 6.76 23.63
CA SER A 413 -24.42 8.06 24.27
C SER A 413 -25.17 8.11 25.61
N LEU A 414 -24.41 8.05 26.69
CA LEU A 414 -24.82 8.52 28.01
C LEU A 414 -23.81 9.57 28.44
N PHE A 415 -24.22 10.84 28.42
CA PHE A 415 -23.93 11.91 29.40
C PHE A 415 -24.33 13.27 28.79
N GLN A 416 -25.44 13.84 29.27
CA GLN A 416 -25.87 15.23 29.01
C GLN A 416 -25.34 16.16 30.12
N PRO A 417 -25.01 17.43 29.80
CA PRO A 417 -25.03 18.53 30.77
C PRO A 417 -26.24 19.49 30.55
N PRO A 418 -26.55 20.38 31.51
CA PRO A 418 -27.90 20.91 31.73
C PRO A 418 -28.28 22.15 30.90
N ALA A 419 -29.58 22.40 30.82
CA ALA A 419 -30.28 23.46 30.07
C ALA A 419 -30.28 24.84 30.75
N ILE A 420 -30.63 25.90 29.98
CA ILE A 420 -31.43 27.14 30.29
C ILE A 420 -31.15 28.25 29.23
N PRO A 421 -32.10 29.11 28.75
CA PRO A 421 -33.43 28.87 28.18
C PRO A 421 -33.71 29.70 26.87
N ASN A 422 -34.94 29.58 26.35
CA ASN A 422 -35.52 30.17 25.13
C ASN A 422 -35.41 31.70 24.91
N ARG A 423 -35.43 32.11 23.63
CA ARG A 423 -36.24 33.26 23.18
C ARG A 423 -36.80 33.05 21.75
N ASP A 424 -38.10 33.30 21.63
CA ASP A 424 -39.01 33.06 20.51
C ASP A 424 -39.07 34.23 19.47
N PRO A 425 -39.83 34.10 18.35
CA PRO A 425 -39.60 34.73 17.05
C PRO A 425 -40.59 35.86 16.68
N GLN A 426 -40.32 36.56 15.57
CA GLN A 426 -41.21 37.32 14.62
C GLN A 426 -40.29 38.17 13.70
N THR A 427 -40.50 38.50 12.41
CA THR A 427 -41.71 38.68 11.57
C THR A 427 -41.33 38.76 10.07
N GLN A 428 -42.32 38.48 9.20
CA GLN A 428 -42.42 38.72 7.74
C GLN A 428 -42.09 40.17 7.30
N ALA A 429 -41.32 40.40 6.21
CA ALA A 429 -41.64 40.53 4.77
C ALA A 429 -41.88 42.00 4.32
N ASP A 430 -41.29 42.44 3.18
CA ASP A 430 -42.00 43.13 2.07
C ASP A 430 -41.14 43.87 0.98
N PHE A 431 -41.41 43.49 -0.30
CA PHE A 431 -41.56 44.27 -1.59
C PHE A 431 -40.40 45.11 -2.24
N PRO A 432 -40.50 45.56 -3.55
CA PRO A 432 -41.52 45.35 -4.60
C PRO A 432 -41.05 45.08 -6.08
N THR A 433 -42.03 44.83 -6.97
CA THR A 433 -41.98 44.63 -8.44
C THR A 433 -42.45 45.83 -9.30
N ARG A 434 -41.70 46.11 -10.40
CA ARG A 434 -42.01 46.45 -11.84
C ARG A 434 -43.01 47.57 -12.29
N LYS A 435 -42.56 48.45 -13.23
CA LYS A 435 -43.17 49.02 -14.49
C LYS A 435 -42.22 50.10 -15.07
N GLY A 436 -41.98 50.38 -16.37
CA GLY A 436 -42.49 49.93 -17.69
C GLY A 436 -41.69 50.60 -18.85
N GLY A 437 -41.97 50.25 -20.12
CA GLY A 437 -41.49 50.96 -21.33
C GLY A 437 -41.34 50.11 -22.61
N THR A 438 -42.09 50.44 -23.67
CA THR A 438 -42.03 50.00 -25.10
C THR A 438 -42.06 51.28 -25.98
N PRO A 439 -41.57 51.36 -27.26
CA PRO A 439 -41.81 50.41 -28.38
C PRO A 439 -40.65 50.17 -29.42
N THR A 440 -40.85 49.15 -30.26
CA THR A 440 -40.13 48.57 -31.46
C THR A 440 -39.97 49.52 -32.68
N PRO A 441 -39.32 49.19 -33.86
CA PRO A 441 -38.97 47.87 -34.46
C PRO A 441 -37.62 47.73 -35.25
N GLY A 442 -37.25 46.49 -35.62
CA GLY A 442 -36.69 46.23 -36.96
C GLY A 442 -35.29 45.58 -37.12
N LEU A 443 -35.31 44.29 -37.47
CA LEU A 443 -34.42 43.58 -38.42
C LEU A 443 -33.00 43.15 -38.02
N SER A 444 -32.80 41.83 -38.20
CA SER A 444 -31.61 41.16 -38.75
C SER A 444 -30.32 41.20 -37.91
N HIS A 445 -29.93 40.07 -37.29
CA HIS A 445 -28.67 39.36 -37.57
C HIS A 445 -28.48 38.13 -36.62
N SER A 446 -28.20 36.98 -37.25
CA SER A 446 -27.57 35.72 -36.81
C SER A 446 -27.51 35.31 -35.32
N PRO A 447 -28.01 34.11 -34.92
CA PRO A 447 -27.81 33.59 -33.58
C PRO A 447 -26.42 32.94 -33.41
N ILE A 448 -25.68 33.48 -32.45
CA ILE A 448 -24.48 32.93 -31.82
C ILE A 448 -24.74 31.49 -31.35
N ARG A 449 -23.85 30.56 -31.71
CA ARG A 449 -23.83 29.17 -31.25
C ARG A 449 -23.73 29.11 -29.72
N ARG A 450 -24.70 28.45 -29.09
CA ARG A 450 -24.61 27.98 -27.70
C ARG A 450 -23.62 26.80 -27.61
N PRO A 451 -22.88 26.63 -26.50
CA PRO A 451 -22.07 25.43 -26.27
C PRO A 451 -22.99 24.20 -26.10
N PRO A 452 -22.55 22.99 -26.48
CA PRO A 452 -23.36 21.79 -26.35
C PRO A 452 -23.53 21.40 -24.89
N ALA A 453 -24.73 20.91 -24.55
CA ALA A 453 -25.05 20.36 -23.24
C ALA A 453 -24.21 19.10 -22.94
N PRO A 454 -23.88 18.82 -21.66
CA PRO A 454 -23.15 17.61 -21.29
C PRO A 454 -23.96 16.36 -21.65
N ILE A 455 -23.30 15.42 -22.32
CA ILE A 455 -23.87 14.12 -22.70
C ILE A 455 -24.13 13.32 -21.42
N THR A 456 -25.40 13.16 -21.05
CA THR A 456 -25.82 12.21 -20.02
C THR A 456 -25.60 10.78 -20.56
N PRO A 457 -24.98 9.85 -19.80
CA PRO A 457 -24.81 8.48 -20.25
C PRO A 457 -26.18 7.84 -20.49
N ARG A 458 -26.42 7.31 -21.70
CA ARG A 458 -27.57 6.44 -21.96
C ARG A 458 -27.50 5.26 -20.99
N ARG A 459 -28.56 5.10 -20.19
CA ARG A 459 -28.82 3.93 -19.35
C ARG A 459 -28.67 2.68 -20.24
N ARG A 460 -27.66 1.85 -20.00
CA ARG A 460 -27.48 0.58 -20.73
C ARG A 460 -28.73 -0.26 -20.53
N GLN A 461 -29.33 -0.73 -21.62
CA GLN A 461 -30.43 -1.69 -21.53
C GLN A 461 -29.91 -2.96 -20.83
N PRO A 462 -30.71 -3.57 -19.93
CA PRO A 462 -30.33 -4.84 -19.32
C PRO A 462 -30.11 -5.90 -20.42
N PRO A 463 -29.13 -6.81 -20.25
CA PRO A 463 -28.86 -7.85 -21.23
C PRO A 463 -30.12 -8.69 -21.46
N THR A 464 -30.34 -9.06 -22.71
CA THR A 464 -31.44 -9.96 -23.08
C THR A 464 -31.22 -11.33 -22.46
N TYR A 465 -32.30 -12.07 -22.17
CA TYR A 465 -32.23 -13.42 -21.60
C TYR A 465 -31.30 -14.36 -22.37
N ALA A 466 -31.26 -14.24 -23.70
CA ALA A 466 -30.35 -15.00 -24.57
C ALA A 466 -28.86 -14.63 -24.35
N GLN A 467 -28.55 -13.36 -24.10
CA GLN A 467 -27.19 -12.92 -23.77
C GLN A 467 -26.75 -13.41 -22.39
N THR A 468 -27.67 -13.45 -21.41
CA THR A 468 -27.40 -14.01 -20.09
C THR A 468 -27.12 -15.51 -20.15
N GLN A 469 -27.90 -16.28 -20.93
CA GLN A 469 -27.64 -17.71 -21.11
C GLN A 469 -26.32 -18.00 -21.84
N ALA A 470 -25.98 -17.23 -22.87
CA ALA A 470 -24.70 -17.38 -23.56
C ALA A 470 -23.51 -17.10 -22.63
N TYR A 471 -23.64 -16.08 -21.77
CA TYR A 471 -22.62 -15.74 -20.78
C TYR A 471 -22.49 -16.80 -19.67
N GLU A 472 -23.60 -17.34 -19.18
CA GLU A 472 -23.59 -18.44 -18.21
C GLU A 472 -22.98 -19.73 -18.79
N ALA A 473 -23.22 -20.02 -20.07
CA ALA A 473 -22.64 -21.17 -20.75
C ALA A 473 -21.12 -21.02 -20.92
N ASP A 474 -20.65 -19.80 -21.24
CA ASP A 474 -19.22 -19.48 -21.33
C ASP A 474 -18.53 -19.64 -19.96
N LEU A 475 -19.10 -19.08 -18.89
CA LEU A 475 -18.58 -19.22 -17.53
C LEU A 475 -18.50 -20.69 -17.07
N ARG A 476 -19.52 -21.51 -17.39
CA ARG A 476 -19.49 -22.95 -17.09
C ARG A 476 -18.39 -23.67 -17.84
N THR A 477 -18.15 -23.28 -19.09
CA THR A 477 -17.08 -23.86 -19.92
C THR A 477 -15.71 -23.52 -19.36
N GLN A 478 -15.49 -22.26 -18.98
CA GLN A 478 -14.26 -21.80 -18.34
C GLN A 478 -14.01 -22.52 -17.00
N LEU A 479 -15.04 -22.66 -16.17
CA LEU A 479 -14.94 -23.41 -14.90
C LEU A 479 -14.56 -24.89 -15.15
N GLN A 480 -15.12 -25.51 -16.19
CA GLN A 480 -14.81 -26.89 -16.52
C GLN A 480 -13.37 -27.05 -17.04
N GLN A 481 -12.86 -26.08 -17.80
CA GLN A 481 -11.46 -26.05 -18.24
C GLN A 481 -10.50 -25.87 -17.05
N ALA A 482 -10.81 -24.95 -16.13
CA ALA A 482 -10.01 -24.73 -14.92
C ALA A 482 -9.94 -25.99 -14.03
N ASN A 483 -11.05 -26.70 -13.87
CA ASN A 483 -11.07 -27.95 -13.12
C ASN A 483 -10.24 -29.06 -13.80
N ARG A 484 -10.22 -29.13 -15.13
CA ARG A 484 -9.36 -30.09 -15.86
C ARG A 484 -7.87 -29.76 -15.68
N ALA A 485 -7.50 -28.48 -15.76
CA ALA A 485 -6.13 -28.04 -15.52
C ALA A 485 -5.68 -28.41 -14.11
N ARG A 486 -6.52 -28.18 -13.09
CA ARG A 486 -6.23 -28.57 -11.70
C ARG A 486 -6.00 -30.07 -11.52
N GLU A 487 -6.78 -30.92 -12.20
CA GLU A 487 -6.57 -32.37 -12.14
C GLU A 487 -5.30 -32.81 -12.89
N GLN A 488 -4.91 -32.13 -13.97
CA GLN A 488 -3.63 -32.37 -14.64
C GLN A 488 -2.44 -32.01 -13.74
N ASP A 489 -2.49 -30.88 -13.05
CA ASP A 489 -1.45 -30.49 -12.09
C ASP A 489 -1.34 -31.50 -10.95
N ARG A 490 -2.47 -32.03 -10.46
CA ARG A 490 -2.48 -33.07 -9.42
C ARG A 490 -1.82 -34.37 -9.89
N LEU A 491 -2.04 -34.75 -11.15
CA LEU A 491 -1.40 -35.93 -11.76
C LEU A 491 0.11 -35.71 -11.95
N GLN A 492 0.53 -34.52 -12.37
CA GLN A 492 1.96 -34.20 -12.48
C GLN A 492 2.67 -34.22 -11.12
N LEU A 493 2.01 -33.72 -10.07
CA LEU A 493 2.54 -33.77 -8.71
C LEU A 493 2.71 -35.23 -8.23
N GLN A 494 1.72 -36.10 -8.48
CA GLN A 494 1.83 -37.53 -8.13
C GLN A 494 2.98 -38.21 -8.86
N GLN A 495 3.18 -37.92 -10.15
CA GLN A 495 4.31 -38.46 -10.92
C GLN A 495 5.66 -37.97 -10.38
N ALA A 496 5.75 -36.70 -9.97
CA ALA A 496 6.97 -36.15 -9.37
C ALA A 496 7.26 -36.81 -8.01
N GLU A 497 6.25 -37.03 -7.18
CA GLU A 497 6.39 -37.72 -5.89
C GLU A 497 6.84 -39.18 -6.06
N GLU A 498 6.29 -39.90 -7.05
CA GLU A 498 6.74 -41.26 -7.37
C GLU A 498 8.20 -41.27 -7.83
N ARG A 499 8.60 -40.31 -8.66
CA ARG A 499 9.99 -40.17 -9.12
C ARG A 499 10.94 -39.87 -7.96
N ILE A 500 10.52 -39.05 -7.01
CA ILE A 500 11.31 -38.77 -5.79
C ILE A 500 11.51 -40.07 -5.00
N ARG A 501 10.46 -40.85 -4.75
CA ARG A 501 10.58 -42.14 -4.03
C ARG A 501 11.49 -43.13 -4.75
N GLU A 502 11.44 -43.18 -6.07
CA GLU A 502 12.33 -44.03 -6.87
C GLU A 502 13.80 -43.61 -6.69
N LEU A 503 14.09 -42.31 -6.77
CA LEU A 503 15.44 -41.76 -6.56
C LEU A 503 15.95 -41.96 -5.14
N GLU A 504 15.09 -41.79 -4.13
CA GLU A 504 15.41 -42.09 -2.73
C GLU A 504 15.74 -43.58 -2.54
N GLY A 505 14.98 -44.48 -3.17
CA GLY A 505 15.27 -45.91 -3.16
C GLY A 505 16.63 -46.25 -3.78
N ILE A 506 17.00 -45.58 -4.88
CA ILE A 506 18.32 -45.74 -5.52
C ILE A 506 19.43 -45.20 -4.61
N LEU A 507 19.24 -44.05 -3.98
CA LEU A 507 20.20 -43.46 -3.04
C LEU A 507 20.45 -44.36 -1.81
N ILE A 508 19.39 -44.94 -1.24
CA ILE A 508 19.51 -45.90 -0.14
C ILE A 508 20.28 -47.15 -0.58
N ALA A 509 20.05 -47.65 -1.79
CA ALA A 509 20.78 -48.80 -2.33
C ALA A 509 22.27 -48.50 -2.61
N MET A 510 22.62 -47.24 -2.91
CA MET A 510 24.01 -46.80 -3.13
C MET A 510 24.76 -46.47 -1.83
N GLY A 511 24.07 -46.04 -0.77
CA GLY A 511 24.67 -45.68 0.53
C GLY A 511 24.93 -46.87 1.47
N GLY A 512 24.69 -48.10 1.01
CA GLY A 512 24.90 -49.35 1.76
C GLY A 512 26.24 -50.04 1.48
N TYR A 513 27.30 -49.29 1.17
CA TYR A 513 28.69 -49.78 1.08
C TYR A 513 29.62 -48.97 1.97
#